data_AF-A0A9C6W680-F1
#
_entry.id   AF-A0A9C6W680-F1
#
_cell.length_a   1.000
_cell.length_b   1.000
_cell.length_c   1.000
_cell.angle_alpha   90.00
_cell.angle_beta   90.00
_cell.angle_gamma   90.00
#
_symmetry.space_group_name_H-M   'P 1'
#
loop_
_entity.id
_entity.type
_entity.pdbx_description
1 polymer ?
#
loop_
_entity_poly.entity_id
_entity_poly.type
_entity_poly.pdbx_seq_one_letter_code
_entity_poly.pdbx_strand_id
1 'polypeptide(L)'
;MFPHISQISRSKEQNSLVQEAGIAIHNTNKDTEDNVTCFVEEKLGSKFVESRSPPFHKSFEETSSITPIFFILSPGVDPLKDVEKLGMQLGFTFGGRNFHNVSLGQGQEPIAEEAIELSANEGHWVILQNVHLVRKWLPTLEKKMEQCSENPHDDYRLFISAEPSPDPHESIIPQGILESAIKITNEPPSGIQANIHKALDNFTQETLESCSKETEFKAILFALCYYHAVLAERRKFGAQGWNRSYPFNFGDLTISVSVLFNYLENSIKVPWEDLRYLFGEIMYGGHITDDWDRRLCKTYLVEYLKTELVEGIYDNSQ
;
A
#
# COMPACT_ATOMS: atom_id res chain seq x y z
N MET A 1 -24.17 -19.38 49.52
CA MET A 1 -25.25 -19.23 48.53
C MET A 1 -25.18 -17.79 48.03
N PHE A 2 -24.60 -17.38 46.90
CA PHE A 2 -23.92 -17.97 45.74
C PHE A 2 -22.98 -16.88 45.17
N PRO A 3 -21.71 -17.14 44.86
CA PRO A 3 -20.96 -16.34 43.89
C PRO A 3 -20.40 -17.20 42.74
N HIS A 4 -21.17 -18.17 42.24
CA HIS A 4 -20.73 -19.10 41.17
C HIS A 4 -21.50 -18.98 39.84
N ILE A 5 -22.40 -17.99 39.69
CA ILE A 5 -23.28 -17.92 38.50
C ILE A 5 -22.73 -16.99 37.39
N SER A 6 -21.86 -16.02 37.70
CA SER A 6 -21.37 -15.03 36.72
C SER A 6 -20.18 -15.50 35.85
N GLN A 7 -19.39 -16.49 36.30
CA GLN A 7 -18.32 -17.07 35.48
C GLN A 7 -18.82 -18.16 34.52
N ILE A 8 -19.96 -18.80 34.83
CA ILE A 8 -20.55 -19.86 34.00
C ILE A 8 -21.38 -19.29 32.83
N SER A 9 -21.93 -18.07 32.96
CA SER A 9 -22.68 -17.42 31.88
C SER A 9 -21.75 -16.91 30.77
N ARG A 10 -20.61 -16.30 31.12
CA ARG A 10 -19.60 -15.81 30.14
C ARG A 10 -18.94 -16.93 29.33
N SER A 11 -18.68 -18.09 29.94
CA SER A 11 -18.07 -19.22 29.22
C SER A 11 -19.06 -19.95 28.29
N LYS A 12 -20.36 -19.89 28.58
CA LYS A 12 -21.41 -20.42 27.69
C LYS A 12 -21.66 -19.53 26.48
N GLU A 13 -21.64 -18.20 26.64
CA GLU A 13 -21.73 -17.26 25.50
C GLU A 13 -20.50 -17.36 24.58
N GLN A 14 -19.29 -17.42 25.15
CA GLN A 14 -18.08 -17.58 24.35
C GLN A 14 -18.04 -18.92 23.60
N ASN A 15 -18.47 -20.02 24.23
CA ASN A 15 -18.58 -21.31 23.55
C ASN A 15 -19.68 -21.34 22.48
N SER A 16 -20.81 -20.66 22.68
CA SER A 16 -21.87 -20.53 21.68
C SER A 16 -21.38 -19.81 20.42
N LEU A 17 -20.63 -18.71 20.61
CA LEU A 17 -20.08 -17.91 19.51
C LEU A 17 -19.01 -18.65 18.71
N VAL A 18 -18.14 -19.41 19.39
CA VAL A 18 -17.13 -20.25 18.72
C VAL A 18 -17.79 -21.42 17.98
N GLN A 19 -18.90 -21.94 18.49
CA GLN A 19 -19.65 -23.04 17.89
C GLN A 19 -20.49 -22.58 16.69
N GLU A 20 -21.08 -21.38 16.75
CA GLU A 20 -21.76 -20.73 15.62
C GLU A 20 -20.78 -20.37 14.51
N ALA A 21 -19.60 -19.81 14.85
CA ALA A 21 -18.53 -19.57 13.89
C ALA A 21 -18.00 -20.87 13.28
N GLY A 22 -17.84 -21.94 14.08
CA GLY A 22 -17.42 -23.26 13.59
C GLY A 22 -18.41 -23.92 12.63
N ILE A 23 -19.71 -23.72 12.84
CA ILE A 23 -20.77 -24.22 11.95
C ILE A 23 -20.83 -23.41 10.64
N ALA A 24 -20.61 -22.09 10.72
CA ALA A 24 -20.46 -21.24 9.53
C ALA A 24 -19.20 -21.58 8.71
N ILE A 25 -18.11 -22.00 9.37
CA ILE A 25 -16.86 -22.43 8.71
C ILE A 25 -16.98 -23.77 7.96
N HIS A 26 -17.85 -24.67 8.44
CA HIS A 26 -17.98 -26.01 7.85
C HIS A 26 -18.81 -26.05 6.56
N ASN A 27 -19.64 -25.04 6.32
CA ASN A 27 -20.42 -24.92 5.10
C ASN A 27 -19.91 -23.73 4.30
N THR A 28 -19.59 -23.94 3.02
CA THR A 28 -19.32 -22.91 2.00
C THR A 28 -18.03 -22.08 2.16
N ASN A 29 -16.93 -22.57 1.57
CA ASN A 29 -15.60 -21.93 1.48
C ASN A 29 -15.55 -20.50 0.85
N LYS A 30 -16.68 -19.93 0.42
CA LYS A 30 -16.76 -18.54 -0.08
C LYS A 30 -17.62 -17.66 0.83
N ASP A 31 -18.65 -18.24 1.42
CA ASP A 31 -19.51 -17.57 2.41
C ASP A 31 -18.80 -17.38 3.76
N THR A 32 -17.73 -18.14 4.03
CA THR A 32 -17.00 -18.06 5.30
C THR A 32 -16.26 -16.75 5.54
N GLU A 33 -15.65 -16.16 4.51
CA GLU A 33 -14.90 -14.91 4.67
C GLU A 33 -15.86 -13.73 4.85
N ASP A 34 -16.93 -13.70 4.06
CA ASP A 34 -18.01 -12.71 4.17
C ASP A 34 -18.74 -12.83 5.52
N ASN A 35 -19.03 -14.05 5.99
CA ASN A 35 -19.67 -14.28 7.29
C ASN A 35 -18.79 -13.86 8.48
N VAL A 36 -17.47 -14.11 8.41
CA VAL A 36 -16.53 -13.67 9.45
C VAL A 36 -16.39 -12.15 9.43
N THR A 37 -16.33 -11.55 8.24
CA THR A 37 -16.25 -10.08 8.08
C THR A 37 -17.49 -9.41 8.66
N CYS A 38 -18.70 -9.85 8.27
CA CYS A 38 -19.95 -9.32 8.84
C CYS A 38 -20.00 -9.49 10.36
N PHE A 39 -19.58 -10.64 10.89
CA PHE A 39 -19.54 -10.86 12.33
C PHE A 39 -18.58 -9.89 13.04
N VAL A 40 -17.38 -9.68 12.51
CA VAL A 40 -16.40 -8.73 13.07
C VAL A 40 -16.93 -7.30 13.01
N GLU A 41 -17.54 -6.92 11.89
CA GLU A 41 -18.16 -5.60 11.73
C GLU A 41 -19.30 -5.38 12.74
N GLU A 42 -20.19 -6.34 12.91
CA GLU A 42 -21.30 -6.25 13.86
C GLU A 42 -20.83 -6.16 15.31
N LYS A 43 -19.76 -6.87 15.68
CA LYS A 43 -19.29 -6.95 17.07
C LYS A 43 -18.27 -5.89 17.44
N LEU A 44 -17.39 -5.50 16.53
CA LEU A 44 -16.25 -4.62 16.78
C LEU A 44 -16.35 -3.28 16.01
N GLY A 45 -17.19 -3.21 14.98
CA GLY A 45 -17.42 -2.02 14.14
C GLY A 45 -16.68 -2.06 12.80
N SER A 46 -17.12 -1.23 11.86
CA SER A 46 -16.64 -1.19 10.47
C SER A 46 -15.13 -0.98 10.33
N LYS A 47 -14.51 -0.23 11.25
CA LYS A 47 -13.06 0.03 11.24
C LYS A 47 -12.17 -1.22 11.32
N PHE A 48 -12.71 -2.37 11.72
CA PHE A 48 -11.98 -3.65 11.79
C PHE A 48 -12.13 -4.50 10.53
N VAL A 49 -12.99 -4.09 9.60
CA VAL A 49 -13.20 -4.74 8.29
C VAL A 49 -12.85 -3.83 7.12
N GLU A 50 -12.70 -2.52 7.36
CA GLU A 50 -12.28 -1.56 6.35
C GLU A 50 -10.85 -1.86 5.88
N SER A 51 -10.68 -2.14 4.58
CA SER A 51 -9.38 -2.41 3.94
C SER A 51 -8.48 -1.18 3.78
N ARG A 52 -8.83 -0.04 4.39
CA ARG A 52 -8.06 1.21 4.23
C ARG A 52 -6.98 1.28 5.29
N SER A 53 -5.72 1.15 4.86
CA SER A 53 -4.59 1.44 5.73
C SER A 53 -4.66 2.89 6.21
N PRO A 54 -4.56 3.13 7.54
CA PRO A 54 -4.52 4.48 8.05
C PRO A 54 -3.28 5.22 7.51
N PRO A 55 -3.36 6.54 7.33
CA PRO A 55 -2.20 7.32 6.90
C PRO A 55 -1.08 7.21 7.94
N PHE A 56 0.17 7.16 7.48
CA PHE A 56 1.35 6.90 8.32
C PHE A 56 1.46 7.80 9.56
N HIS A 57 1.06 9.08 9.46
CA HIS A 57 1.07 10.01 10.60
C HIS A 57 0.28 9.49 11.81
N LYS A 58 -0.78 8.70 11.61
CA LYS A 58 -1.54 8.11 12.71
C LYS A 58 -0.78 7.01 13.42
N SER A 59 -0.12 6.14 12.68
CA SER A 59 0.77 5.14 13.28
C SER A 59 1.94 5.80 14.00
N PHE A 60 2.43 6.93 13.48
CA PHE A 60 3.52 7.69 14.11
C PHE A 60 3.15 8.26 15.48
N GLU A 61 1.88 8.66 15.71
CA GLU A 61 1.38 9.14 17.01
C GLU A 61 1.56 8.10 18.14
N GLU A 62 1.65 6.80 17.80
CA GLU A 62 1.83 5.70 18.75
C GLU A 62 3.31 5.35 19.02
N THR A 63 4.24 6.03 18.34
CA THR A 63 5.68 5.74 18.41
C THR A 63 6.39 6.48 19.54
N SER A 64 7.56 5.98 19.93
CA SER A 64 8.43 6.62 20.91
C SER A 64 9.90 6.48 20.52
N SER A 65 10.81 7.08 21.28
CA SER A 65 12.26 6.94 21.10
C SER A 65 12.79 5.53 21.37
N ILE A 66 12.01 4.69 22.06
CA ILE A 66 12.38 3.29 22.37
C ILE A 66 11.56 2.27 21.58
N THR A 67 10.52 2.71 20.88
CA THR A 67 9.62 1.83 20.11
C THR A 67 9.81 2.09 18.61
N PRO A 68 10.70 1.33 17.94
CA PRO A 68 10.93 1.47 16.51
C PRO A 68 9.71 1.06 15.68
N ILE A 69 9.68 1.50 14.43
CA ILE A 69 8.71 1.03 13.42
C ILE A 69 9.40 0.02 12.51
N PHE A 70 8.73 -1.10 12.28
CA PHE A 70 9.13 -2.11 11.32
C PHE A 70 8.12 -2.19 10.17
N PHE A 71 8.54 -1.75 8.99
CA PHE A 71 7.79 -1.88 7.76
C PHE A 71 8.00 -3.25 7.14
N ILE A 72 6.91 -3.99 7.01
CA ILE A 72 6.87 -5.23 6.23
C ILE A 72 6.56 -4.84 4.79
N LEU A 73 7.56 -5.00 3.92
CA LEU A 73 7.50 -4.60 2.54
C LEU A 73 6.67 -5.59 1.73
N SER A 74 5.73 -5.05 0.96
CA SER A 74 5.06 -5.75 -0.13
C SER A 74 5.63 -5.28 -1.47
N PRO A 75 5.64 -6.12 -2.53
CA PRO A 75 6.15 -5.72 -3.83
C PRO A 75 5.52 -4.42 -4.35
N GLY A 76 6.35 -3.44 -4.70
CA GLY A 76 5.92 -2.16 -5.27
C GLY A 76 5.47 -1.12 -4.24
N VAL A 77 5.72 -1.33 -2.95
CA VAL A 77 5.45 -0.36 -1.88
C VAL A 77 6.75 0.10 -1.23
N ASP A 78 6.93 1.42 -1.14
CA ASP A 78 8.12 2.06 -0.57
C ASP A 78 7.72 2.96 0.61
N PRO A 79 8.03 2.57 1.86
CA PRO A 79 7.67 3.35 3.05
C PRO A 79 8.53 4.61 3.23
N LEU A 80 9.68 4.71 2.53
CA LEU A 80 10.59 5.86 2.67
C LEU A 80 9.87 7.17 2.39
N LYS A 81 9.08 7.23 1.31
CA LYS A 81 8.38 8.45 0.90
C LYS A 81 7.39 8.95 1.95
N ASP A 82 6.72 8.04 2.64
CA ASP A 82 5.77 8.39 3.70
C ASP A 82 6.51 8.95 4.93
N VAL A 83 7.64 8.34 5.29
CA VAL A 83 8.51 8.79 6.38
C VAL A 83 9.15 10.14 6.05
N GLU A 84 9.65 10.34 4.82
CA GLU A 84 10.22 11.61 4.34
C GLU A 84 9.19 12.74 4.35
N LYS A 85 7.98 12.47 3.86
CA LYS A 85 6.90 13.45 3.84
C LYS A 85 6.53 13.89 5.25
N LEU A 86 6.42 12.95 6.20
CA LEU A 86 6.13 13.27 7.60
C LEU A 86 7.32 13.97 8.27
N GLY A 87 8.55 13.48 8.05
CA GLY A 87 9.77 14.08 8.58
C GLY A 87 9.90 15.54 8.16
N MET A 88 9.66 15.85 6.89
CA MET A 88 9.67 17.22 6.38
C MET A 88 8.66 18.13 7.10
N GLN A 89 7.46 17.62 7.43
CA GLN A 89 6.45 18.37 8.18
C GLN A 89 6.88 18.63 9.64
N LEU A 90 7.69 17.74 10.21
CA LEU A 90 8.17 17.81 11.59
C LEU A 90 9.60 18.40 11.71
N GLY A 91 10.22 18.80 10.61
CA GLY A 91 11.56 19.40 10.59
C GLY A 91 12.73 18.41 10.49
N PHE A 92 12.47 17.12 10.28
CA PHE A 92 13.48 16.08 10.05
C PHE A 92 13.72 15.91 8.55
N THR A 93 14.88 16.36 8.07
CA THR A 93 15.21 16.38 6.65
C THR A 93 16.67 16.02 6.40
N PHE A 94 16.97 15.49 5.22
CA PHE A 94 18.35 15.22 4.80
C PHE A 94 19.21 16.49 4.79
N GLY A 95 18.65 17.61 4.34
CA GLY A 95 19.34 18.90 4.31
C GLY A 95 19.66 19.45 5.72
N GLY A 96 18.79 19.17 6.69
CA GLY A 96 19.00 19.46 8.11
C GLY A 96 19.97 18.52 8.81
N ARG A 97 20.44 17.45 8.14
CA ARG A 97 21.33 16.40 8.67
C ARG A 97 20.79 15.70 9.93
N ASN A 98 19.49 15.79 10.16
CA ASN A 98 18.77 15.16 11.27
C ASN A 98 17.85 14.03 10.80
N PHE A 99 17.94 13.64 9.53
CA PHE A 99 17.33 12.42 9.00
C PHE A 99 18.35 11.63 8.19
N HIS A 100 18.62 10.39 8.60
CA HIS A 100 19.60 9.49 8.01
C HIS A 100 18.87 8.34 7.30
N ASN A 101 19.24 8.07 6.05
CA ASN A 101 18.69 6.98 5.26
C ASN A 101 19.82 6.03 4.85
N VAL A 102 19.74 4.78 5.29
CA VAL A 102 20.74 3.75 5.01
C VAL A 102 20.06 2.57 4.34
N SER A 103 20.38 2.33 3.07
CA SER A 103 19.93 1.14 2.35
C SER A 103 20.93 0.01 2.55
N LEU A 104 20.50 -1.07 3.21
CA LEU A 104 21.39 -2.16 3.57
C LEU A 104 21.71 -3.02 2.35
N GLY A 105 23.00 -3.32 2.25
CA GLY A 105 23.64 -4.18 1.28
C GLY A 105 25.03 -4.53 1.80
N GLN A 106 25.84 -5.21 0.99
CA GLN A 106 27.16 -5.62 1.42
C GLN A 106 28.03 -4.40 1.82
N GLY A 107 28.48 -4.36 3.08
CA GLY A 107 29.40 -3.33 3.60
C GLY A 107 28.72 -2.05 4.10
N GLN A 108 27.39 -2.00 4.18
CA GLN A 108 26.64 -0.85 4.70
C GLN A 108 26.37 -0.96 6.21
N GLU A 109 26.64 -2.11 6.81
CA GLU A 109 26.38 -2.40 8.22
C GLU A 109 27.07 -1.41 9.17
N PRO A 110 28.36 -1.04 9.00
CA PRO A 110 29.01 -0.08 9.89
C PRO A 110 28.39 1.32 9.83
N ILE A 111 27.92 1.73 8.65
CA ILE A 111 27.26 3.03 8.44
C ILE A 111 25.90 3.05 9.13
N ALA A 112 25.16 1.94 9.07
CA ALA A 112 23.91 1.78 9.79
C ALA A 112 24.12 1.87 11.31
N GLU A 113 25.16 1.24 11.84
CA GLU A 113 25.49 1.29 13.27
C GLU A 113 25.82 2.72 13.73
N GLU A 114 26.66 3.44 12.99
CA GLU A 114 27.01 4.83 13.28
C GLU A 114 25.78 5.74 13.21
N ALA A 115 24.93 5.57 12.20
CA ALA A 115 23.71 6.35 12.05
C ALA A 115 22.73 6.12 13.21
N ILE A 116 22.59 4.88 13.70
CA ILE A 116 21.76 4.56 14.86
C ILE A 116 22.29 5.27 16.12
N GLU A 117 23.58 5.14 16.40
CA GLU A 117 24.19 5.74 17.59
C GLU A 117 24.10 7.27 17.58
N LEU A 118 24.45 7.88 16.45
CA LEU A 118 24.33 9.33 16.27
C LEU A 118 22.89 9.79 16.47
N SER A 119 21.94 9.07 15.89
CA SER A 119 20.53 9.44 15.97
C SER A 119 19.94 9.28 17.37
N ALA A 120 20.34 8.22 18.08
CA ALA A 120 19.94 8.00 19.46
C ALA A 120 20.45 9.11 20.40
N ASN A 121 21.67 9.63 20.15
CA ASN A 121 22.26 10.69 20.96
C ASN A 121 21.73 12.09 20.63
N GLU A 122 21.60 12.42 19.35
CA GLU A 122 21.26 13.77 18.87
C GLU A 122 19.76 13.97 18.59
N GLY A 123 18.94 12.92 18.75
CA GLY A 123 17.51 13.01 18.49
C GLY A 123 17.13 13.01 17.01
N HIS A 124 17.94 12.38 16.17
CA HIS A 124 17.68 12.31 14.74
C HIS A 124 16.74 11.17 14.37
N TRP A 125 16.25 11.18 13.14
CA TRP A 125 15.56 10.06 12.54
C TRP A 125 16.53 9.21 11.74
N VAL A 126 16.37 7.90 11.78
CA VAL A 126 17.12 6.97 10.94
C VAL A 126 16.20 5.92 10.34
N ILE A 127 16.30 5.70 9.04
CA ILE A 127 15.62 4.62 8.33
C ILE A 127 16.65 3.62 7.78
N LEU A 128 16.51 2.36 8.19
CA LEU A 128 17.29 1.23 7.70
C LEU A 128 16.46 0.44 6.69
N GLN A 129 16.84 0.48 5.42
CA GLN A 129 16.09 -0.21 4.38
C GLN A 129 16.66 -1.57 4.05
N ASN A 130 15.80 -2.52 3.70
CA ASN A 130 16.17 -3.83 3.16
C ASN A 130 17.05 -4.67 4.10
N VAL A 131 16.77 -4.65 5.41
CA VAL A 131 17.62 -5.35 6.40
C VAL A 131 17.66 -6.87 6.22
N HIS A 132 16.65 -7.45 5.54
CA HIS A 132 16.62 -8.86 5.14
C HIS A 132 17.82 -9.28 4.26
N LEU A 133 18.46 -8.33 3.55
CA LEU A 133 19.63 -8.60 2.71
C LEU A 133 20.92 -8.86 3.52
N VAL A 134 20.96 -8.46 4.79
CA VAL A 134 22.13 -8.56 5.67
C VAL A 134 21.88 -9.50 6.85
N ARG A 135 21.31 -10.68 6.59
CA ARG A 135 20.88 -11.68 7.59
C ARG A 135 21.87 -11.94 8.72
N LYS A 136 23.18 -12.05 8.41
CA LYS A 136 24.21 -12.35 9.41
C LYS A 136 24.44 -11.22 10.41
N TRP A 137 24.09 -9.99 10.05
CA TRP A 137 24.26 -8.79 10.87
C TRP A 137 23.05 -8.49 11.75
N LEU A 138 21.87 -9.06 11.46
CA LEU A 138 20.64 -8.79 12.23
C LEU A 138 20.77 -9.02 13.75
N PRO A 139 21.51 -10.04 14.26
CA PRO A 139 21.74 -10.16 15.69
C PRO A 139 22.57 -9.01 16.30
N THR A 140 23.43 -8.36 15.51
CA THR A 140 24.17 -7.16 15.92
C THR A 140 23.25 -5.95 15.94
N LEU A 141 22.37 -5.81 14.93
CA LEU A 141 21.34 -4.77 14.91
C LEU A 141 20.44 -4.85 16.15
N GLU A 142 19.95 -6.05 16.49
CA GLU A 142 19.10 -6.29 17.67
C GLU A 142 19.77 -5.80 18.96
N LYS A 143 21.05 -6.12 19.15
CA LYS A 143 21.83 -5.63 20.30
C LYS A 143 22.00 -4.12 20.29
N LYS A 144 22.23 -3.51 19.12
CA LYS A 144 22.36 -2.05 19.01
C LYS A 144 21.04 -1.34 19.35
N MET A 145 19.90 -1.90 18.90
CA MET A 145 18.58 -1.39 19.24
C MET A 145 18.36 -1.42 20.76
N GLU A 146 18.70 -2.54 21.42
CA GLU A 146 18.62 -2.67 22.88
C GLU A 146 19.50 -1.62 23.59
N GLN A 147 20.77 -1.49 23.18
CA GLN A 147 21.71 -0.50 23.73
C GLN A 147 21.20 0.94 23.60
N CYS A 148 20.72 1.31 22.41
CA CYS A 148 20.21 2.66 22.16
C CYS A 148 18.86 2.92 22.85
N SER A 149 18.15 1.89 23.31
CA SER A 149 16.89 2.03 24.03
C SER A 149 17.04 2.39 25.52
N GLU A 150 18.25 2.29 26.10
CA GLU A 150 18.46 2.54 27.53
C GLU A 150 18.23 4.00 27.93
N ASN A 151 18.73 4.95 27.12
CA ASN A 151 18.58 6.38 27.36
C ASN A 151 18.71 7.20 26.04
N PRO A 152 17.80 7.02 25.07
CA PRO A 152 17.81 7.80 23.84
C PRO A 152 17.29 9.21 24.05
N HIS A 153 17.64 10.10 23.13
CA HIS A 153 16.99 11.40 22.98
C HIS A 153 15.50 11.24 22.65
N ASP A 154 14.63 12.09 23.20
CA ASP A 154 13.17 11.96 23.06
C ASP A 154 12.66 12.01 21.61
N ASP A 155 13.32 12.80 20.76
CA ASP A 155 13.02 12.93 19.33
C ASP A 155 13.57 11.81 18.44
N TYR A 156 14.44 10.93 18.98
CA TYR A 156 15.02 9.82 18.22
C TYR A 156 13.91 8.93 17.65
N ARG A 157 13.99 8.59 16.36
CA ARG A 157 13.07 7.61 15.75
C ARG A 157 13.86 6.66 14.84
N LEU A 158 13.62 5.36 15.03
CA LEU A 158 14.18 4.30 14.20
C LEU A 158 13.08 3.63 13.36
N PHE A 159 13.29 3.64 12.06
CA PHE A 159 12.46 2.96 11.08
C PHE A 159 13.28 1.84 10.43
N ILE A 160 12.68 0.67 10.26
CA ILE A 160 13.32 -0.50 9.67
C ILE A 160 12.40 -1.03 8.59
N SER A 161 12.94 -1.45 7.44
CA SER A 161 12.15 -2.12 6.40
C SER A 161 12.74 -3.46 5.98
N ALA A 162 11.87 -4.45 5.78
CA ALA A 162 12.25 -5.75 5.27
C ALA A 162 11.13 -6.43 4.46
N GLU A 163 11.53 -7.22 3.47
CA GLU A 163 10.64 -8.18 2.82
C GLU A 163 10.56 -9.46 3.67
N PRO A 164 9.38 -10.12 3.71
CA PRO A 164 9.26 -11.44 4.32
C PRO A 164 10.05 -12.49 3.52
N SER A 165 10.40 -13.59 4.18
CA SER A 165 11.05 -14.72 3.50
C SER A 165 10.13 -15.30 2.41
N PRO A 166 10.67 -15.69 1.23
CA PRO A 166 9.90 -16.43 0.23
C PRO A 166 9.42 -17.80 0.73
N ASP A 167 10.14 -18.39 1.70
CA ASP A 167 9.72 -19.62 2.38
C ASP A 167 8.94 -19.26 3.66
N PRO A 168 7.64 -19.60 3.75
CA PRO A 168 6.82 -19.35 4.93
C PRO A 168 7.32 -20.02 6.21
N HIS A 169 8.19 -21.04 6.10
CA HIS A 169 8.76 -21.75 7.23
C HIS A 169 10.09 -21.15 7.73
N GLU A 170 10.61 -20.13 7.05
CA GLU A 170 11.87 -19.48 7.40
C GLU A 170 11.64 -18.05 7.87
N SER A 171 12.04 -17.74 9.11
CA SER A 171 12.15 -16.34 9.57
C SER A 171 13.59 -15.87 9.48
N ILE A 172 13.84 -14.88 8.61
CA ILE A 172 15.14 -14.24 8.47
C ILE A 172 15.36 -13.21 9.60
N ILE A 173 14.28 -12.54 10.03
CA ILE A 173 14.34 -11.46 11.00
C ILE A 173 14.32 -12.03 12.43
N PRO A 174 15.27 -11.63 13.30
CA PRO A 174 15.27 -12.01 14.71
C PRO A 174 13.99 -11.60 15.44
N GLN A 175 13.56 -12.45 16.37
CA GLN A 175 12.32 -12.25 17.12
C GLN A 175 12.34 -10.96 17.95
N GLY A 176 13.45 -10.59 18.61
CA GLY A 176 13.47 -9.38 19.44
C GLY A 176 13.37 -8.09 18.64
N ILE A 177 13.83 -8.07 17.38
CA ILE A 177 13.56 -6.94 16.47
C ILE A 177 12.04 -6.81 16.22
N LEU A 178 11.36 -7.93 15.97
CA LEU A 178 9.92 -7.92 15.71
C LEU A 178 9.09 -7.64 16.97
N GLU A 179 9.53 -8.11 18.14
CA GLU A 179 8.82 -7.90 19.40
C GLU A 179 8.95 -6.45 19.91
N SER A 180 10.11 -5.82 19.72
CA SER A 180 10.36 -4.44 20.13
C SER A 180 9.69 -3.39 19.23
N ALA A 181 9.33 -3.75 18.00
CA ALA A 181 8.81 -2.80 17.02
C ALA A 181 7.28 -2.82 16.87
N ILE A 182 6.74 -1.66 16.48
CA ILE A 182 5.41 -1.56 15.87
C ILE A 182 5.51 -2.05 14.42
N LYS A 183 4.71 -3.06 14.05
CA LYS A 183 4.73 -3.64 12.71
C LYS A 183 3.68 -2.94 11.85
N ILE A 184 4.11 -2.39 10.73
CA ILE A 184 3.23 -1.78 9.74
C ILE A 184 3.38 -2.57 8.44
N THR A 185 2.27 -3.14 7.99
CA THR A 185 2.14 -3.66 6.64
C THR A 185 1.50 -2.57 5.80
N ASN A 186 2.19 -2.13 4.75
CA ASN A 186 1.58 -1.25 3.77
C ASN A 186 1.22 -2.13 2.58
N GLU A 187 0.17 -2.94 2.76
CA GLU A 187 -0.30 -3.82 1.70
C GLU A 187 -0.88 -3.00 0.56
N PRO A 188 -0.66 -3.41 -0.70
CA PRO A 188 -1.38 -2.79 -1.81
C PRO A 188 -2.88 -2.94 -1.55
N PRO A 189 -3.67 -1.86 -1.72
CA PRO A 189 -5.08 -1.89 -1.39
C PRO A 189 -5.77 -3.07 -2.07
N SER A 190 -6.53 -3.83 -1.30
CA SER A 190 -7.25 -4.96 -1.82
C SER A 190 -8.65 -4.54 -2.26
N GLY A 191 -8.95 -4.72 -3.54
CA GLY A 191 -10.27 -4.44 -4.11
C GLY A 191 -10.25 -3.23 -5.03
N ILE A 192 -11.21 -3.22 -5.95
CA ILE A 192 -11.26 -2.24 -7.04
C ILE A 192 -11.40 -0.80 -6.52
N GLN A 193 -12.24 -0.59 -5.51
CA GLN A 193 -12.50 0.73 -4.93
C GLN A 193 -11.23 1.35 -4.34
N ALA A 194 -10.48 0.58 -3.56
CA ALA A 194 -9.29 1.06 -2.90
C ALA A 194 -8.15 1.35 -3.91
N ASN A 195 -8.04 0.56 -4.98
CA ASN A 195 -7.10 0.86 -6.07
C ASN A 195 -7.48 2.09 -6.89
N ILE A 196 -8.79 2.36 -7.11
CA ILE A 196 -9.23 3.59 -7.78
C ILE A 196 -8.85 4.81 -6.94
N HIS A 197 -9.13 4.79 -5.64
CA HIS A 197 -8.73 5.89 -4.74
C HIS A 197 -7.22 6.12 -4.77
N LYS A 198 -6.42 5.05 -4.66
CA LYS A 198 -4.96 5.16 -4.73
C LYS A 198 -4.48 5.71 -6.07
N ALA A 199 -5.12 5.34 -7.19
CA ALA A 199 -4.83 5.92 -8.49
C ALA A 199 -5.14 7.43 -8.52
N LEU A 200 -6.28 7.85 -7.96
CA LEU A 200 -6.69 9.25 -7.87
C LEU A 200 -5.80 10.10 -6.95
N ASP A 201 -5.27 9.53 -5.87
CA ASP A 201 -4.38 10.21 -4.92
C ASP A 201 -3.06 10.70 -5.56
N ASN A 202 -2.74 10.24 -6.78
CA ASN A 202 -1.60 10.73 -7.56
C ASN A 202 -1.85 12.09 -8.21
N PHE A 203 -3.09 12.60 -8.18
CA PHE A 203 -3.49 13.82 -8.88
C PHE A 203 -4.07 14.84 -7.90
N THR A 204 -3.59 16.08 -7.99
CA THR A 204 -4.07 17.18 -7.16
C THR A 204 -5.28 17.85 -7.78
N GLN A 205 -6.00 18.67 -7.00
CA GLN A 205 -7.07 19.51 -7.53
C GLN A 205 -6.58 20.41 -8.68
N GLU A 206 -5.37 20.95 -8.56
CA GLU A 206 -4.71 21.73 -9.61
C GLU A 206 -4.50 20.92 -10.89
N THR A 207 -4.17 19.63 -10.78
CA THR A 207 -4.07 18.75 -11.95
C THR A 207 -5.41 18.60 -12.64
N LEU A 208 -6.49 18.40 -11.87
CA LEU A 208 -7.85 18.25 -12.40
C LEU A 208 -8.35 19.51 -13.12
N GLU A 209 -7.88 20.69 -12.71
CA GLU A 209 -8.26 22.00 -13.24
C GLU A 209 -7.26 22.55 -14.29
N SER A 210 -6.25 21.77 -14.65
CA SER A 210 -5.17 22.23 -15.53
C SER A 210 -5.56 22.35 -17.01
N CYS A 211 -6.54 21.56 -17.47
CA CYS A 211 -6.89 21.45 -18.89
C CYS A 211 -8.04 22.39 -19.27
N SER A 212 -7.93 23.05 -20.42
CA SER A 212 -8.97 23.89 -21.02
C SER A 212 -10.28 23.14 -21.31
N LYS A 213 -10.19 21.82 -21.53
CA LYS A 213 -11.32 20.90 -21.71
C LYS A 213 -11.56 20.09 -20.44
N GLU A 214 -11.91 20.79 -19.35
CA GLU A 214 -11.99 20.19 -18.01
C GLU A 214 -12.92 18.97 -17.94
N THR A 215 -14.08 19.00 -18.60
CA THR A 215 -15.08 17.93 -18.53
C THR A 215 -14.53 16.63 -19.13
N GLU A 216 -13.98 16.72 -20.33
CA GLU A 216 -13.37 15.61 -21.05
C GLU A 216 -12.13 15.11 -20.32
N PHE A 217 -11.28 16.02 -19.85
CA PHE A 217 -10.06 15.67 -19.12
C PHE A 217 -10.37 14.92 -17.83
N LYS A 218 -11.27 15.43 -16.98
CA LYS A 218 -11.67 14.78 -15.71
C LYS A 218 -12.31 13.41 -15.96
N ALA A 219 -13.19 13.30 -16.96
CA ALA A 219 -13.85 12.04 -17.29
C ALA A 219 -12.85 10.97 -17.77
N ILE A 220 -11.94 11.33 -18.68
CA ILE A 220 -10.94 10.40 -19.20
C ILE A 220 -9.87 10.06 -18.16
N LEU A 221 -9.47 11.02 -17.32
CA LEU A 221 -8.55 10.78 -16.19
C LEU A 221 -9.15 9.77 -15.21
N PHE A 222 -10.42 9.91 -14.85
CA PHE A 222 -11.11 8.94 -14.00
C PHE A 222 -11.17 7.56 -14.66
N ALA A 223 -11.50 7.48 -15.96
CA ALA A 223 -11.49 6.23 -16.71
C ALA A 223 -10.08 5.59 -16.76
N LEU A 224 -9.02 6.38 -16.84
CA LEU A 224 -7.63 5.90 -16.75
C LEU A 224 -7.27 5.38 -15.36
N CYS A 225 -7.73 6.04 -14.29
CA CYS A 225 -7.57 5.56 -12.91
C CYS A 225 -8.29 4.23 -12.71
N TYR A 226 -9.52 4.13 -13.21
CA TYR A 226 -10.30 2.88 -13.19
C TYR A 226 -9.61 1.77 -13.98
N TYR A 227 -9.14 2.09 -15.18
CA TYR A 227 -8.37 1.17 -16.02
C TYR A 227 -7.13 0.64 -15.29
N HIS A 228 -6.31 1.53 -14.73
CA HIS A 228 -5.13 1.17 -13.94
C HIS A 228 -5.49 0.23 -12.79
N ALA A 229 -6.54 0.56 -12.03
CA ALA A 229 -7.02 -0.24 -10.91
C ALA A 229 -7.47 -1.64 -11.35
N VAL A 230 -8.18 -1.76 -12.47
CA VAL A 230 -8.59 -3.06 -13.03
C VAL A 230 -7.37 -3.88 -13.43
N LEU A 231 -6.41 -3.31 -14.15
CA LEU A 231 -5.22 -4.06 -14.58
C LEU A 231 -4.40 -4.58 -13.38
N ALA A 232 -4.29 -3.76 -12.33
CA ALA A 232 -3.62 -4.12 -11.08
C ALA A 232 -4.37 -5.24 -10.33
N GLU A 233 -5.68 -5.10 -10.12
CA GLU A 233 -6.49 -6.11 -9.41
C GLU A 233 -6.52 -7.45 -10.13
N ARG A 234 -6.49 -7.45 -11.46
CA ARG A 234 -6.49 -8.70 -12.25
C ARG A 234 -5.32 -9.61 -11.90
N ARG A 235 -4.19 -9.08 -11.43
CA ARG A 235 -3.02 -9.89 -11.00
C ARG A 235 -3.39 -10.91 -9.91
N LYS A 236 -4.42 -10.66 -9.10
CA LYS A 236 -4.88 -11.58 -8.05
C LYS A 236 -5.48 -12.87 -8.57
N PHE A 237 -5.98 -12.88 -9.80
CA PHE A 237 -6.63 -14.05 -10.40
C PHE A 237 -5.63 -14.97 -11.13
N GLY A 238 -4.33 -14.79 -10.90
CA GLY A 238 -3.27 -15.57 -11.54
C GLY A 238 -3.44 -15.62 -13.06
N ALA A 239 -3.33 -16.81 -13.64
CA ALA A 239 -3.46 -17.04 -15.08
C ALA A 239 -4.82 -16.64 -15.68
N GLN A 240 -5.90 -16.55 -14.89
CA GLN A 240 -7.20 -16.05 -15.37
C GLN A 240 -7.22 -14.52 -15.48
N GLY A 241 -6.37 -13.86 -14.70
CA GLY A 241 -6.16 -12.42 -14.75
C GLY A 241 -5.23 -12.02 -15.89
N TRP A 242 -4.03 -12.59 -15.86
CA TRP A 242 -2.94 -12.38 -16.82
C TRP A 242 -2.18 -13.69 -17.02
N ASN A 243 -1.84 -14.04 -18.25
CA ASN A 243 -0.99 -15.21 -18.51
C ASN A 243 0.40 -15.03 -17.92
N ARG A 244 0.91 -13.78 -17.82
CA ARG A 244 2.19 -13.44 -17.19
C ARG A 244 2.05 -12.27 -16.22
N SER A 245 2.96 -12.18 -15.25
CA SER A 245 3.02 -11.04 -14.35
C SER A 245 3.69 -9.84 -15.04
N TYR A 246 2.95 -8.75 -15.20
CA TYR A 246 3.45 -7.50 -15.79
C TYR A 246 3.63 -6.41 -14.73
N PRO A 247 4.73 -5.64 -14.74
CA PRO A 247 5.06 -4.67 -13.70
C PRO A 247 4.40 -3.29 -13.92
N PHE A 248 3.09 -3.25 -14.13
CA PHE A 248 2.33 -1.99 -14.19
C PHE A 248 2.51 -1.18 -12.89
N ASN A 249 2.77 0.11 -13.03
CA ASN A 249 3.05 1.02 -11.91
C ASN A 249 2.44 2.41 -12.11
N PHE A 250 2.50 3.26 -11.08
CA PHE A 250 1.92 4.61 -11.14
C PHE A 250 2.62 5.54 -12.14
N GLY A 251 3.85 5.24 -12.54
CA GLY A 251 4.54 5.93 -13.63
C GLY A 251 3.77 5.81 -14.96
N ASP A 252 3.27 4.61 -15.28
CA ASP A 252 2.45 4.39 -16.48
C ASP A 252 1.17 5.24 -16.46
N LEU A 253 0.53 5.34 -15.30
CA LEU A 253 -0.68 6.15 -15.09
C LEU A 253 -0.41 7.66 -15.21
N THR A 254 0.58 8.16 -14.47
CA THR A 254 0.92 9.60 -14.43
C THR A 254 1.42 10.12 -15.79
N ILE A 255 2.22 9.33 -16.51
CA ILE A 255 2.63 9.66 -17.89
C ILE A 255 1.43 9.61 -18.83
N SER A 256 0.53 8.63 -18.70
CA SER A 256 -0.70 8.57 -19.52
C SER A 256 -1.57 9.83 -19.34
N VAL A 257 -1.72 10.32 -18.11
CA VAL A 257 -2.46 11.57 -17.83
C VAL A 257 -1.73 12.80 -18.40
N SER A 258 -0.40 12.81 -18.38
CA SER A 258 0.39 13.88 -19.00
C SER A 258 0.22 13.89 -20.53
N VAL A 259 0.17 12.71 -21.16
CA VAL A 259 -0.12 12.57 -22.59
C VAL A 259 -1.56 12.98 -22.91
N LEU A 260 -2.53 12.59 -22.08
CA LEU A 260 -3.92 13.03 -22.19
C LEU A 260 -4.03 14.55 -22.23
N PHE A 261 -3.40 15.23 -21.27
CA PHE A 261 -3.38 16.70 -21.20
C PHE A 261 -2.85 17.29 -22.51
N ASN A 262 -1.68 16.86 -22.95
CA ASN A 262 -1.06 17.37 -24.18
C ASN A 262 -1.94 17.13 -25.42
N TYR A 263 -2.57 15.97 -25.56
CA TYR A 263 -3.44 15.69 -26.70
C TYR A 263 -4.73 16.50 -26.68
N LEU A 264 -5.34 16.68 -25.50
CA LEU A 264 -6.55 17.48 -25.38
C LEU A 264 -6.27 18.97 -25.63
N GLU A 265 -5.17 19.53 -25.15
CA GLU A 265 -4.82 20.93 -25.43
C GLU A 265 -4.59 21.20 -26.91
N ASN A 266 -3.96 20.26 -27.62
CA ASN A 266 -3.59 20.45 -29.03
C ASN A 266 -4.66 20.01 -30.03
N SER A 267 -5.78 19.43 -29.58
CA SER A 267 -6.82 18.89 -30.45
C SER A 267 -8.15 19.60 -30.26
N ILE A 268 -8.88 19.88 -31.35
CA ILE A 268 -10.23 20.48 -31.27
C ILE A 268 -11.23 19.47 -30.70
N LYS A 269 -11.09 18.20 -31.05
CA LYS A 269 -11.94 17.08 -30.60
C LYS A 269 -11.07 16.06 -29.87
N VAL A 270 -11.69 15.24 -29.02
CA VAL A 270 -11.01 14.13 -28.34
C VAL A 270 -10.52 13.10 -29.37
N PRO A 271 -9.21 12.84 -29.47
CA PRO A 271 -8.64 11.89 -30.42
C PRO A 271 -8.67 10.47 -29.84
N TRP A 272 -9.86 9.86 -29.81
CA TRP A 272 -10.11 8.58 -29.12
C TRP A 272 -9.20 7.43 -29.58
N GLU A 273 -8.99 7.29 -30.89
CA GLU A 273 -8.16 6.21 -31.43
C GLU A 273 -6.70 6.36 -31.02
N ASP A 274 -6.15 7.57 -31.10
CA ASP A 274 -4.79 7.87 -30.67
C ASP A 274 -4.62 7.63 -29.18
N LEU A 275 -5.55 8.11 -28.35
CA LEU A 275 -5.48 7.91 -26.90
C LEU A 275 -5.52 6.41 -26.53
N ARG A 276 -6.43 5.63 -27.13
CA ARG A 276 -6.49 4.18 -26.91
C ARG A 276 -5.22 3.47 -27.36
N TYR A 277 -4.64 3.88 -28.49
CA TYR A 277 -3.38 3.34 -29.00
C TYR A 277 -2.22 3.67 -28.04
N LEU A 278 -2.06 4.93 -27.65
CA LEU A 278 -0.98 5.37 -26.77
C LEU A 278 -1.05 4.66 -25.42
N PHE A 279 -2.22 4.60 -24.79
CA PHE A 279 -2.37 3.96 -23.48
C PHE A 279 -2.23 2.43 -23.58
N GLY A 280 -2.86 1.81 -24.57
CA GLY A 280 -2.98 0.36 -24.67
C GLY A 280 -1.79 -0.34 -25.31
N GLU A 281 -1.11 0.30 -26.25
CA GLU A 281 0.02 -0.28 -26.99
C GLU A 281 1.36 0.21 -26.48
N ILE A 282 1.45 1.49 -26.11
CA ILE A 282 2.71 2.10 -25.72
C ILE A 282 2.89 2.06 -24.20
N MET A 283 2.00 2.71 -23.44
CA MET A 283 2.16 2.87 -22.00
C MET A 283 2.05 1.53 -21.27
N TYR A 284 0.86 0.92 -21.30
CA TYR A 284 0.65 -0.39 -20.65
C TYR A 284 1.08 -1.53 -21.56
N GLY A 285 0.81 -1.43 -22.87
CA GLY A 285 1.17 -2.45 -23.85
C GLY A 285 2.67 -2.68 -24.00
N GLY A 286 3.52 -1.71 -23.65
CA GLY A 286 4.98 -1.83 -23.67
C GLY A 286 5.52 -2.88 -22.69
N HIS A 287 4.78 -3.16 -21.61
CA HIS A 287 5.13 -4.19 -20.63
C HIS A 287 4.71 -5.60 -21.06
N ILE A 288 3.74 -5.70 -21.98
CA ILE A 288 3.04 -6.94 -22.28
C ILE A 288 3.74 -7.69 -23.41
N THR A 289 4.12 -8.93 -23.12
CA THR A 289 4.84 -9.83 -24.04
C THR A 289 3.96 -10.92 -24.65
N ASP A 290 2.78 -11.17 -24.09
CA ASP A 290 1.83 -12.17 -24.58
C ASP A 290 0.74 -11.50 -25.43
N ASP A 291 0.44 -12.07 -26.60
CA ASP A 291 -0.51 -11.46 -27.55
C ASP A 291 -1.96 -11.48 -27.04
N TRP A 292 -2.35 -12.49 -26.26
CA TRP A 292 -3.69 -12.57 -25.69
C TRP A 292 -3.88 -11.56 -24.56
N ASP A 293 -2.88 -11.43 -23.69
CA ASP A 293 -2.87 -10.39 -22.66
C ASP A 293 -2.84 -8.99 -23.29
N ARG A 294 -2.12 -8.80 -24.40
CA ARG A 294 -2.09 -7.52 -25.13
C ARG A 294 -3.45 -7.20 -25.75
N ARG A 295 -4.15 -8.19 -26.30
CA ARG A 295 -5.52 -8.03 -26.79
C ARG A 295 -6.47 -7.65 -25.66
N LEU A 296 -6.38 -8.32 -24.51
CA LEU A 296 -7.19 -8.03 -23.33
C LEU A 296 -6.98 -6.59 -22.84
N CYS A 297 -5.72 -6.18 -22.70
CA CYS A 297 -5.31 -4.83 -22.30
C CYS A 297 -5.94 -3.72 -23.16
N LYS A 298 -5.93 -3.90 -24.48
CA LYS A 298 -6.58 -2.97 -25.43
C LYS A 298 -8.09 -2.99 -25.34
N THR A 299 -8.68 -4.17 -25.18
CA THR A 299 -10.14 -4.33 -25.15
C THR A 299 -10.76 -3.53 -24.01
N TYR A 300 -10.12 -3.49 -22.84
CA TYR A 300 -10.55 -2.64 -21.73
C TYR A 300 -10.58 -1.14 -22.09
N LEU A 301 -9.59 -0.63 -22.83
CA LEU A 301 -9.58 0.78 -23.25
C LEU A 301 -10.66 1.08 -24.29
N VAL A 302 -10.95 0.14 -25.18
CA VAL A 302 -12.10 0.27 -26.11
C VAL A 302 -13.41 0.33 -25.34
N GLU A 303 -13.53 -0.45 -24.26
CA GLU A 303 -14.73 -0.48 -23.44
C GLU A 303 -14.90 0.77 -22.57
N TYR A 304 -13.81 1.29 -21.99
CA TYR A 304 -13.86 2.39 -21.03
C TYR A 304 -13.73 3.77 -21.65
N LEU A 305 -12.97 3.92 -22.73
CA LEU A 305 -12.76 5.21 -23.39
C LEU A 305 -13.67 5.32 -24.61
N LYS A 306 -14.98 5.51 -24.40
CA LYS A 306 -15.96 5.72 -25.47
C LYS A 306 -16.46 7.17 -25.50
N THR A 307 -17.02 7.59 -26.63
CA THR A 307 -17.59 8.94 -26.81
C THR A 307 -18.65 9.26 -25.76
N GLU A 308 -19.45 8.26 -25.38
CA GLU A 308 -20.52 8.35 -24.40
C GLU A 308 -20.01 8.74 -23.00
N LEU A 309 -18.72 8.51 -22.71
CA LEU A 309 -18.08 8.87 -21.44
C LEU A 309 -18.15 10.38 -21.19
N VAL A 310 -18.00 11.20 -22.25
CA VAL A 310 -17.98 12.66 -22.14
C VAL A 310 -19.31 13.31 -22.51
N GLU A 311 -20.24 12.53 -23.09
CA GLU A 311 -21.55 13.01 -23.50
C GLU A 311 -22.56 13.08 -22.34
N GLY A 312 -22.20 12.57 -21.16
CA GLY A 312 -23.01 12.64 -19.96
C GLY A 312 -24.22 11.72 -20.05
N ILE A 313 -24.17 10.58 -19.35
CA ILE A 313 -25.35 9.72 -19.16
C ILE A 313 -26.35 10.50 -18.28
N TYR A 314 -27.19 11.33 -18.90
CA TYR A 314 -28.55 11.55 -18.45
C TYR A 314 -29.41 10.50 -19.13
N ASP A 315 -29.43 9.29 -18.57
CA ASP A 315 -30.57 8.40 -18.76
C ASP A 315 -31.05 7.91 -17.40
N ASN A 316 -31.78 8.79 -16.71
CA ASN A 316 -32.69 8.41 -15.62
C ASN A 316 -33.99 7.84 -16.21
N SER A 317 -33.88 6.86 -17.11
CA SER A 317 -35.03 6.08 -17.54
C SER A 317 -34.69 4.60 -17.74
N GLN A 318 -34.66 3.87 -16.62
CA GLN A 318 -35.51 2.69 -16.39
C GLN A 318 -35.56 2.32 -14.90
#